data_AF-A0A367LVJ1-F1
#
_entry.id   AF-A0A367LVJ1-F1
#
_cell.length_a   1.000
_cell.length_b   1.000
_cell.length_c   1.000
_cell.angle_alpha   90.00
_cell.angle_beta   90.00
_cell.angle_gamma   90.00
#
_symmetry.space_group_name_H-M   'P 1'
#
loop_
_entity.id
_entity.type
_entity.pdbx_description
1 polymer ?
#
loop_
_entity_poly.entity_id
_entity_poly.type
_entity_poly.pdbx_seq_one_letter_code
_entity_poly.pdbx_strand_id
1 'polypeptide(L)'
;GYLALYPGLGTWKGLMPGYQSADEFADKEKGWTGVHQWEKEMAKADEKYGPIFAKFAAMPIEEVAKDPQAVKMGGRLFASNCSICHGSDAKGAYGFPTLPDADWRWGGAP
;
A
#
# COMPACT_ATOMS: atom_id res chain seq x y z
N GLY A 1 17.26 13.28 27.48
CA GLY A 1 17.50 12.95 26.06
C GLY A 1 16.22 12.94 25.26
N TYR A 2 15.39 11.90 25.41
CA TYR A 2 14.18 11.67 24.61
C TYR A 2 13.26 12.88 24.45
N LEU A 3 12.86 13.52 25.56
CA LEU A 3 11.96 14.69 25.54
C LEU A 3 12.58 15.94 24.88
N ALA A 4 13.88 15.97 24.62
CA ALA A 4 14.48 17.03 23.80
C ALA A 4 14.28 16.77 22.29
N LEU A 5 14.26 15.49 21.89
CA LEU A 5 14.11 15.08 20.48
C LEU A 5 12.66 14.94 20.05
N TYR A 6 11.78 14.51 20.95
CA TYR A 6 10.39 14.18 20.66
C TYR A 6 9.40 15.12 21.36
N PRO A 7 8.18 15.27 20.83
CA PRO A 7 7.10 15.93 21.56
C PRO A 7 6.73 15.16 22.84
N GLY A 8 6.21 15.89 23.83
CA GLY A 8 5.78 15.29 25.11
C GLY A 8 5.76 16.24 26.31
N LEU A 9 6.47 17.37 26.23
CA LEU A 9 6.45 18.42 27.26
C LEU A 9 5.61 19.62 26.80
N GLY A 10 4.31 19.59 27.09
CA GLY A 10 3.39 20.66 26.68
C GLY A 10 3.38 20.84 25.17
N THR A 11 3.64 22.07 24.69
CA THR A 11 3.65 22.41 23.25
C THR A 11 5.00 22.20 22.57
N TRP A 12 5.99 21.65 23.28
CA TRP A 12 7.29 21.33 22.70
C TRP A 12 7.18 20.28 21.59
N LYS A 13 7.71 20.61 20.40
CA LYS A 13 7.62 19.79 19.18
C LYS A 13 8.80 18.83 18.96
N GLY A 14 9.83 18.91 19.81
CA GLY A 14 11.06 18.12 19.64
C GLY A 14 12.06 18.73 18.65
N LEU A 15 13.31 18.27 18.73
CA LEU A 15 14.44 18.66 17.87
C LEU A 15 14.94 17.49 17.00
N MET A 16 14.09 16.51 16.71
CA MET A 16 14.48 15.38 15.88
C MET A 16 14.99 15.85 14.50
N PRO A 17 16.19 15.42 14.08
CA PRO A 17 16.72 15.77 12.77
C PRO A 17 15.90 15.11 11.65
N GLY A 18 15.73 15.85 10.55
CA GLY A 18 14.96 15.43 9.40
C GLY A 18 13.48 15.81 9.46
N TYR A 19 13.02 16.60 10.43
CA TYR A 19 11.62 17.06 10.53
C TYR A 19 11.52 18.60 10.67
N GLN A 20 12.51 19.34 10.19
CA GLN A 20 12.59 20.79 10.39
C GLN A 20 11.80 21.61 9.36
N SER A 21 11.50 21.04 8.19
CA SER A 21 10.77 21.73 7.12
C SER A 21 9.27 21.52 7.27
N ALA A 22 8.54 22.62 7.49
CA ALA A 22 7.08 22.61 7.48
C ALA A 22 6.50 22.30 6.08
N ASP A 23 7.22 22.64 5.02
CA ASP A 23 6.74 22.45 3.65
C ASP A 23 6.70 20.99 3.20
N GLU A 24 7.39 20.11 3.93
CA GLU A 24 7.40 18.67 3.66
C GLU A 24 6.11 17.98 4.10
N PHE A 25 5.33 18.58 5.00
CA PHE A 25 4.18 17.95 5.63
C PHE A 25 2.86 18.62 5.22
N ALA A 26 1.78 17.84 5.23
CA ALA A 26 0.47 18.31 4.75
C ALA A 26 -0.12 19.41 5.65
N ASP A 27 0.17 19.36 6.95
CA ASP A 27 -0.35 20.30 7.96
C ASP A 27 0.47 21.60 8.08
N LYS A 28 1.57 21.71 7.33
CA LYS A 28 2.49 22.86 7.35
C LYS A 28 3.12 23.13 8.72
N GLU A 29 3.28 22.10 9.54
CA GLU A 29 3.95 22.18 10.84
C GLU A 29 5.33 21.51 10.82
N LYS A 30 6.20 21.90 11.76
CA LYS A 30 7.54 21.32 11.94
C LYS A 30 7.62 20.44 13.18
N GLY A 31 8.67 19.64 13.25
CA GLY A 31 8.94 18.71 14.35
C GLY A 31 8.45 17.30 14.03
N TRP A 32 8.86 16.33 14.84
CA TRP A 32 8.43 14.95 14.62
C TRP A 32 7.01 14.77 15.17
N THR A 33 6.16 14.12 14.38
CA THR A 33 4.89 13.54 14.80
C THR A 33 4.74 12.17 14.16
N GLY A 34 3.84 11.33 14.68
CA GLY A 34 3.53 10.05 14.02
C GLY A 34 3.00 10.25 12.59
N VAL A 35 2.24 11.32 12.34
CA VAL A 35 1.72 11.67 11.01
C VAL A 35 2.84 12.08 10.08
N HIS A 36 3.76 12.96 10.52
CA HIS A 36 4.90 13.38 9.71
C HIS A 36 5.82 12.20 9.33
N GLN A 37 6.01 11.26 10.26
CA GLN A 37 6.78 10.05 9.97
C GLN A 37 6.06 9.19 8.92
N TRP A 38 4.75 8.98 9.08
CA TRP A 38 3.95 8.25 8.11
C TRP A 38 3.96 8.92 6.73
N GLU A 39 3.84 10.25 6.64
CA GLU A 39 3.90 10.99 5.38
C GLU A 39 5.25 10.79 4.67
N LYS A 40 6.37 10.86 5.40
CA LYS A 40 7.69 10.56 4.84
C LYS A 40 7.81 9.10 4.39
N GLU A 41 7.25 8.16 5.14
CA GLU A 41 7.26 6.74 4.79
C GLU A 41 6.45 6.49 3.52
N MET A 42 5.27 7.10 3.40
CA MET A 42 4.42 7.04 2.21
C MET A 42 5.10 7.69 1.00
N ALA A 43 5.66 8.89 1.15
CA ALA A 43 6.37 9.57 0.05
C ALA A 43 7.54 8.73 -0.49
N LYS A 44 8.32 8.10 0.40
CA LYS A 44 9.39 7.17 0.01
C LYS A 44 8.86 5.91 -0.66
N ALA A 45 7.73 5.39 -0.19
CA ALA A 45 7.08 4.22 -0.79
C ALA A 45 6.56 4.55 -2.19
N ASP A 46 5.97 5.72 -2.39
CA ASP A 46 5.45 6.18 -3.68
C ASP A 46 6.59 6.44 -4.67
N GLU A 47 7.68 7.06 -4.26
CA GLU A 47 8.88 7.23 -5.10
C GLU A 47 9.44 5.87 -5.56
N LYS A 48 9.48 4.89 -4.64
CA LYS A 48 10.07 3.58 -4.91
C LYS A 48 9.14 2.64 -5.69
N TYR A 49 7.86 2.60 -5.37
CA TYR A 49 6.89 1.63 -5.89
C TYR A 49 5.93 2.23 -6.91
N GLY A 50 5.73 3.54 -6.92
CA GLY A 50 4.87 4.26 -7.86
C GLY A 50 5.17 3.92 -9.33
N PRO A 51 6.45 3.89 -9.78
CA PRO A 51 6.77 3.51 -11.16
C PRO A 51 6.33 2.08 -11.53
N ILE A 52 6.36 1.15 -10.56
CA ILE A 52 5.92 -0.25 -10.78
C ILE A 52 4.41 -0.30 -10.96
N PHE A 53 3.66 0.39 -10.08
CA PHE A 53 2.21 0.49 -10.22
C PHE A 53 1.81 1.21 -11.51
N ALA A 54 2.47 2.31 -11.85
CA ALA A 54 2.21 3.06 -13.08
C ALA A 54 2.46 2.21 -14.33
N LYS A 55 3.53 1.40 -14.36
CA LYS A 55 3.81 0.45 -15.44
C LYS A 55 2.62 -0.49 -15.66
N PHE A 56 2.17 -1.18 -14.61
CA PHE A 56 1.08 -2.16 -14.73
C PHE A 56 -0.28 -1.52 -14.99
N ALA A 57 -0.52 -0.31 -14.45
CA ALA A 57 -1.76 0.43 -14.70
C ALA A 57 -1.91 0.89 -16.16
N ALA A 58 -0.80 1.09 -16.88
CA ALA A 58 -0.80 1.47 -18.29
C ALA A 58 -0.94 0.28 -19.26
N MET A 59 -0.88 -0.96 -18.77
CA MET A 59 -0.97 -2.17 -19.58
C MET A 59 -2.41 -2.69 -19.65
N PRO A 60 -2.84 -3.30 -20.78
CA PRO A 60 -4.07 -4.10 -20.82
C PRO A 60 -4.03 -5.24 -19.80
N ILE A 61 -5.17 -5.59 -19.21
CA ILE A 61 -5.27 -6.60 -18.13
C ILE A 61 -4.74 -7.95 -18.62
N GLU A 62 -4.98 -8.30 -19.88
CA GLU A 62 -4.50 -9.52 -20.52
C GLU A 62 -2.98 -9.61 -20.55
N GLU A 63 -2.29 -8.47 -20.70
CA GLU A 63 -0.84 -8.42 -20.73
C GLU A 63 -0.27 -8.40 -19.31
N VAL A 64 -0.96 -7.75 -18.36
CA VAL A 64 -0.60 -7.83 -16.93
C VAL A 64 -0.71 -9.27 -16.42
N ALA A 65 -1.77 -10.00 -16.82
CA ALA A 65 -1.98 -11.40 -16.44
C ALA A 65 -0.89 -12.36 -16.97
N LYS A 66 -0.17 -11.97 -18.02
CA LYS A 66 0.94 -12.74 -18.59
C LYS A 66 2.30 -12.40 -17.98
N ASP A 67 2.46 -11.26 -17.31
CA ASP A 67 3.72 -10.86 -16.66
C ASP A 67 3.90 -11.62 -15.33
N PRO A 68 4.92 -12.50 -15.19
CA PRO A 68 5.12 -13.28 -13.97
C PRO A 68 5.37 -12.43 -12.71
N GLN A 69 5.95 -11.23 -12.86
CA GLN A 69 6.15 -10.32 -11.75
C GLN A 69 4.83 -9.72 -11.29
N ALA A 70 3.96 -9.35 -12.22
CA ALA A 70 2.63 -8.84 -11.92
C ALA A 70 1.77 -9.91 -11.23
N VAL A 71 1.74 -11.13 -11.77
CA VAL A 71 1.00 -12.26 -11.18
C VAL A 71 1.49 -12.56 -9.76
N LYS A 72 2.81 -12.55 -9.53
CA LYS A 72 3.37 -12.76 -8.18
C LYS A 72 2.99 -11.63 -7.22
N MET A 73 2.95 -10.38 -7.69
CA MET A 73 2.49 -9.25 -6.88
C MET A 73 0.99 -9.35 -6.58
N GLY A 74 0.17 -9.68 -7.59
CA GLY A 74 -1.26 -9.94 -7.45
C GLY A 74 -1.56 -11.07 -6.47
N GLY A 75 -0.78 -12.15 -6.48
CA GLY A 75 -0.92 -13.25 -5.51
C GLY A 75 -0.67 -12.82 -4.06
N ARG A 76 0.26 -11.89 -3.82
CA ARG A 76 0.48 -11.32 -2.47
C ARG A 76 -0.70 -10.45 -2.05
N LEU A 77 -1.22 -9.62 -2.96
CA LEU A 77 -2.40 -8.80 -2.71
C LEU A 77 -3.62 -9.67 -2.43
N PHE A 78 -3.79 -10.76 -3.20
CA PHE A 78 -4.87 -11.72 -3.02
C PHE A 78 -4.82 -12.35 -1.62
N ALA A 79 -3.65 -12.80 -1.17
CA ALA A 79 -3.48 -13.40 0.15
C ALA A 79 -3.76 -12.43 1.32
N SER A 80 -3.56 -11.13 1.14
CA SER A 80 -3.87 -10.14 2.17
C SER A 80 -5.32 -9.67 2.16
N ASN A 81 -5.93 -9.57 0.98
CA ASN A 81 -7.18 -8.82 0.81
C ASN A 81 -8.38 -9.68 0.37
N CYS A 82 -8.14 -10.85 -0.23
CA CYS A 82 -9.18 -11.63 -0.92
C CYS A 82 -9.34 -13.05 -0.36
N SER A 83 -8.26 -13.66 0.13
CA SER A 83 -8.25 -15.05 0.56
C SER A 83 -9.13 -15.34 1.78
N ILE A 84 -9.51 -14.32 2.54
CA ILE A 84 -10.44 -14.48 3.67
C ILE A 84 -11.82 -14.96 3.22
N CYS A 85 -12.25 -14.56 2.01
CA CYS A 85 -13.53 -14.96 1.42
C CYS A 85 -13.34 -16.05 0.36
N HIS A 86 -12.34 -15.91 -0.51
CA HIS A 86 -12.12 -16.81 -1.64
C HIS A 86 -11.19 -17.98 -1.35
N GLY A 87 -10.76 -18.17 -0.10
CA GLY A 87 -9.82 -19.21 0.29
C GLY A 87 -8.37 -18.89 -0.12
N SER A 88 -7.42 -19.56 0.52
CA SER A 88 -5.98 -19.36 0.26
C SER A 88 -5.55 -19.86 -1.13
N ASP A 89 -6.28 -20.80 -1.72
CA ASP A 89 -6.06 -21.33 -3.07
C ASP A 89 -7.07 -20.78 -4.10
N ALA A 90 -7.80 -19.73 -3.74
CA ALA A 90 -8.82 -19.06 -4.55
C ALA A 90 -10.06 -19.90 -4.92
N LYS A 91 -10.24 -21.09 -4.33
CA LYS A 91 -11.36 -21.99 -4.65
C LYS A 91 -12.66 -21.71 -3.88
N GLY A 92 -12.70 -20.64 -3.12
CA GLY A 92 -13.88 -20.22 -2.38
C GLY A 92 -14.21 -21.11 -1.18
N ALA A 93 -15.44 -20.97 -0.72
CA ALA A 93 -16.04 -21.70 0.38
C ALA A 93 -17.56 -21.69 0.19
N TYR A 94 -18.32 -22.32 1.08
CA TYR A 94 -19.78 -22.18 1.03
C TYR A 94 -20.18 -20.69 1.06
N GLY A 95 -20.90 -20.25 0.03
CA GLY A 95 -21.32 -18.84 -0.14
C GLY A 95 -20.32 -17.94 -0.88
N PHE A 96 -19.10 -18.40 -1.18
CA PHE A 96 -18.07 -17.63 -1.89
C PHE A 96 -17.58 -18.39 -3.12
N PRO A 97 -17.56 -17.76 -4.31
CA PRO A 97 -17.23 -18.46 -5.54
C PRO A 97 -15.75 -18.83 -5.61
N THR A 98 -15.50 -19.92 -6.32
CA THR A 98 -14.19 -20.27 -6.86
C THR A 98 -13.83 -19.28 -7.98
N LEU A 99 -12.60 -18.81 -7.99
CA LEU A 99 -12.04 -17.89 -8.99
C LEU A 99 -11.13 -18.54 -10.05
N PRO A 100 -10.48 -19.70 -9.84
CA PRO A 100 -9.63 -20.30 -10.88
C PRO A 100 -10.37 -21.14 -11.92
N ASP A 101 -11.68 -21.34 -11.80
CA ASP A 101 -12.44 -22.12 -12.78
C ASP A 101 -12.96 -21.26 -13.94
N ALA A 102 -13.71 -21.90 -14.85
CA ALA A 102 -14.29 -21.25 -16.02
C ALA A 102 -15.71 -20.72 -15.78
N ASP A 103 -16.30 -20.93 -14.59
CA ASP A 103 -17.71 -20.67 -14.31
C ASP A 103 -17.91 -19.28 -13.68
N TRP A 104 -17.91 -18.26 -14.54
CA TRP A 104 -18.02 -16.86 -14.12
C TRP A 104 -19.46 -16.36 -14.10
N ARG A 105 -19.94 -15.95 -12.91
CA ARG A 105 -21.29 -15.39 -12.72
C ARG A 105 -21.52 -14.04 -13.41
N TRP A 106 -20.45 -13.27 -13.59
CA TRP A 106 -20.50 -11.88 -14.07
C TRP A 106 -19.69 -11.66 -15.36
N GLY A 107 -19.33 -12.74 -16.05
CA GLY A 107 -18.39 -12.72 -17.17
C GLY A 107 -16.94 -12.93 -16.71
N GLY A 108 -16.19 -13.72 -17.48
CA GLY A 108 -14.79 -14.08 -17.21
C GLY A 108 -13.80 -13.50 -18.21
N ALA A 109 -14.22 -12.49 -18.97
CA ALA A 109 -13.30 -11.73 -19.81
C ALA A 109 -12.38 -10.90 -18.90
N PRO A 110 -11.05 -10.93 -19.11
CA PRO A 110 -10.14 -9.95 -18.52
C PRO A 110 -10.47 -8.51 -18.96
#